data_AF-A0A5N8VR61-F1
#
_entry.id   AF-A0A5N8VR61-F1
#
_cell.length_a   1.000
_cell.length_b   1.000
_cell.length_c   1.000
_cell.angle_alpha   90.00
_cell.angle_beta   90.00
_cell.angle_gamma   90.00
#
_symmetry.space_group_name_H-M   'P 1'
#
loop_
_entity.id
_entity.type
_entity.pdbx_description
1 polymer ?
#
loop_
_entity_poly.entity_id
_entity_poly.type
_entity_poly.pdbx_seq_one_letter_code
_entity_poly.pdbx_strand_id
1 'polypeptide(L)'
;MDLQKQTESRPAAEPRGAELRASDADRDRIADILRDAMAEGRLTADEHAERVEGVLAAKTVGELEVFIRDLPAAHHRAAPAYA
;
A
#
# COMPACT_ATOMS: atom_id res chain seq x y z
N MET A 1 2.74 -2.70 -30.34
CA MET A 1 2.14 -3.12 -29.05
C MET A 1 2.65 -2.12 -28.05
N ASP A 2 2.33 -0.84 -28.23
CA ASP A 2 2.97 0.24 -27.49
C ASP A 2 2.04 1.44 -27.55
N LEU A 3 1.55 1.91 -26.40
CA LEU A 3 1.53 3.34 -26.06
C LEU A 3 1.03 3.53 -24.62
N GLN A 4 1.99 3.68 -23.70
CA GLN A 4 2.05 4.71 -22.64
C GLN A 4 0.91 4.90 -21.62
N LYS A 5 1.39 5.09 -20.38
CA LYS A 5 0.78 5.85 -19.26
C LYS A 5 -0.38 5.12 -18.59
N GLN A 6 -0.30 4.82 -17.30
CA GLN A 6 -0.35 5.87 -16.29
C GLN A 6 0.58 5.60 -15.10
N THR A 7 1.76 6.19 -15.19
CA THR A 7 2.34 6.93 -14.07
C THR A 7 1.35 8.04 -13.69
N GLU A 8 0.35 7.75 -12.87
CA GLU A 8 -0.39 8.80 -12.15
C GLU A 8 0.06 8.75 -10.69
N SER A 9 1.31 9.18 -10.48
CA SER A 9 1.64 9.93 -9.27
C SER A 9 0.77 11.18 -9.29
N ARG A 10 -0.39 11.13 -8.64
CA ARG A 10 -1.28 12.27 -8.47
C ARG A 10 -1.34 12.62 -6.98
N PRO A 11 -1.26 13.91 -6.60
CA PRO A 11 -0.97 14.30 -5.25
C PRO A 11 -2.12 13.96 -4.31
N ALA A 12 -1.76 13.75 -3.05
CA ALA A 12 -2.64 13.44 -1.94
C ALA A 12 -3.81 14.44 -1.78
N ALA A 13 -4.88 13.93 -1.16
CA ALA A 13 -5.94 14.64 -0.45
C ALA A 13 -7.19 15.09 -1.23
N GLU A 14 -8.02 14.14 -1.67
CA GLU A 14 -9.49 14.28 -1.68
C GLU A 14 -10.14 12.91 -1.40
N PRO A 15 -11.30 12.84 -0.69
CA PRO A 15 -11.93 11.58 -0.25
C PRO A 15 -12.44 10.68 -1.39
N ARG A 16 -12.28 11.09 -2.65
CA ARG A 16 -12.64 10.32 -3.86
C ARG A 16 -11.62 9.23 -4.21
N GLY A 17 -10.37 9.34 -3.74
CA GLY A 17 -9.34 8.32 -4.00
C GLY A 17 -9.62 6.99 -3.28
N ALA A 18 -10.29 7.04 -2.12
CA ALA A 18 -10.64 5.88 -1.32
C ALA A 18 -11.66 4.95 -2.00
N GLU A 19 -12.48 5.47 -2.91
CA GLU A 19 -13.48 4.70 -3.68
C GLU A 19 -12.91 4.10 -4.98
N LEU A 20 -11.67 4.45 -5.35
CA LEU A 20 -11.02 3.89 -6.54
C LEU A 20 -10.73 2.41 -6.36
N ARG A 21 -11.00 1.62 -7.39
CA ARG A 21 -10.71 0.19 -7.40
C ARG A 21 -9.20 -0.05 -7.29
N ALA A 22 -8.80 -0.90 -6.35
CA ALA A 22 -7.42 -1.32 -6.17
C ALA A 22 -6.95 -2.16 -7.36
N SER A 23 -5.86 -1.72 -7.99
CA SER A 23 -5.17 -2.53 -8.99
C SER A 23 -4.35 -3.64 -8.32
N ASP A 24 -3.92 -4.63 -9.10
CA ASP A 24 -3.01 -5.67 -8.60
C ASP A 24 -1.68 -5.05 -8.13
N ALA A 25 -1.20 -4.01 -8.82
CA ALA A 25 0.00 -3.28 -8.44
C ALA A 25 -0.14 -2.55 -7.10
N ASP A 26 -1.35 -2.07 -6.76
CA ASP A 26 -1.60 -1.48 -5.44
C ASP A 26 -1.58 -2.56 -4.36
N ARG A 27 -2.18 -3.72 -4.62
CA ARG A 27 -2.13 -4.85 -3.68
C ARG A 27 -0.69 -5.33 -3.45
N ASP A 28 0.09 -5.47 -4.51
CA ASP A 28 1.51 -5.86 -4.44
C ASP A 28 2.32 -4.85 -3.64
N ARG A 29 2.12 -3.54 -3.90
CA ARG A 29 2.79 -2.47 -3.18
C ARG A 29 2.57 -2.56 -1.67
N ILE A 30 1.33 -2.84 -1.25
CA ILE A 30 0.95 -2.92 0.15
C ILE A 30 1.50 -4.20 0.78
N ALA A 31 1.48 -5.32 0.05
CA ALA A 31 2.09 -6.57 0.49
C ALA A 31 3.61 -6.44 0.71
N ASP A 32 4.31 -5.64 -0.09
CA ASP A 32 5.73 -5.32 0.14
C ASP A 32 5.94 -4.54 1.44
N ILE A 33 5.10 -3.54 1.72
CA ILE A 33 5.19 -2.76 2.97
C ILE A 33 4.95 -3.66 4.19
N LEU A 34 4.02 -4.60 4.09
CA LEU A 34 3.79 -5.59 5.15
C LEU A 34 4.99 -6.53 5.33
N ARG A 35 5.63 -6.96 4.24
CA ARG A 35 6.87 -7.76 4.30
C ARG A 35 7.99 -7.01 4.99
N ASP A 36 8.20 -5.74 4.66
CA ASP A 36 9.21 -4.89 5.29
C ASP A 36 8.92 -4.74 6.79
N ALA A 37 7.67 -4.49 7.16
CA ALA A 37 7.27 -4.38 8.57
C ALA A 37 7.45 -5.69 9.35
N MET A 38 7.26 -6.86 8.72
CA MET A 38 7.60 -8.14 9.33
C MET A 38 9.12 -8.29 9.51
N ALA A 39 9.91 -7.91 8.50
CA ALA A 39 11.37 -7.97 8.55
C ALA A 39 11.96 -7.04 9.63
N GLU A 40 11.30 -5.90 9.88
CA GLU A 40 11.61 -4.99 11.00
C GLU A 40 11.16 -5.52 12.38
N GLY A 41 10.41 -6.62 12.43
CA GLY A 41 9.86 -7.19 13.66
C GLY A 41 8.66 -6.42 14.23
N ARG A 42 8.02 -5.56 13.43
CA ARG A 42 6.80 -4.83 13.82
C ARG A 42 5.53 -5.63 13.64
N LEU A 43 5.56 -6.63 12.75
CA LEU A 43 4.51 -7.61 12.57
C LEU A 43 5.07 -8.99 12.87
N THR A 44 4.30 -9.78 13.61
CA THR A 44 4.50 -11.23 13.69
C THR A 44 4.14 -11.90 12.36
N ALA A 45 4.56 -13.16 12.18
CA ALA A 45 4.23 -13.92 10.97
C ALA A 45 2.70 -14.09 10.80
N ASP A 46 1.98 -14.29 11.91
CA ASP A 46 0.52 -14.44 11.91
C ASP A 46 -0.17 -13.12 11.54
N GLU A 47 0.23 -11.99 12.17
CA GLU A 47 -0.33 -10.67 11.83
C GLU A 47 -0.05 -10.28 10.38
N HIS A 48 1.13 -10.60 9.86
CA HIS A 48 1.43 -10.39 8.45
C HIS A 48 0.52 -11.21 7.55
N ALA A 49 0.33 -12.51 7.85
CA ALA A 49 -0.54 -13.38 7.05
C ALA A 49 -1.98 -12.84 7.03
N GLU A 50 -2.54 -12.50 8.20
CA GLU A 50 -3.88 -11.92 8.32
C GLU A 50 -4.03 -10.60 7.53
N ARG A 51 -3.04 -9.70 7.62
CA ARG A 51 -3.06 -8.44 6.87
C ARG A 51 -2.92 -8.65 5.37
N VAL A 52 -2.10 -9.61 4.93
CA VAL A 52 -1.96 -9.94 3.50
C VAL A 52 -3.26 -10.53 2.94
N GLU A 53 -3.95 -11.40 3.68
CA GLU A 53 -5.27 -11.89 3.27
C GLU A 53 -6.28 -10.74 3.14
N GLY A 54 -6.29 -9.81 4.09
CA GLY A 54 -7.11 -8.60 4.02
C GLY A 54 -6.80 -7.72 2.80
N VAL A 55 -5.52 -7.55 2.46
CA VAL A 55 -5.07 -6.83 1.27
C VAL A 55 -5.56 -7.49 -0.01
N LEU A 56 -5.51 -8.83 -0.10
CA LEU A 56 -5.99 -9.57 -1.27
C LEU A 56 -7.51 -9.52 -1.42
N ALA A 57 -8.24 -9.39 -0.32
CA ALA A 57 -9.70 -9.25 -0.32
C ALA A 57 -10.18 -7.80 -0.61
N ALA A 58 -9.31 -6.80 -0.40
CA ALA A 58 -9.63 -5.40 -0.60
C ALA A 58 -9.94 -5.08 -2.07
N LYS A 59 -11.01 -4.31 -2.26
CA LYS A 59 -11.51 -3.89 -3.57
C LYS A 59 -11.12 -2.46 -3.89
N THR A 60 -10.91 -1.63 -2.88
CA THR A 60 -10.57 -0.22 -3.08
C THR A 60 -9.21 0.16 -2.50
N VAL A 61 -8.63 1.24 -3.03
CA VAL A 61 -7.36 1.79 -2.53
C VAL A 61 -7.52 2.28 -1.08
N GLY A 62 -8.68 2.83 -0.71
CA GLY A 62 -8.94 3.24 0.67
C GLY A 62 -8.98 2.08 1.65
N GLU A 63 -9.49 0.92 1.24
CA GLU A 63 -9.46 -0.31 2.05
C GLU A 63 -8.02 -0.81 2.27
N LEU A 64 -7.17 -0.67 1.24
CA LEU A 64 -5.77 -1.07 1.31
C LEU A 64 -4.94 -0.25 2.30
N GLU A 65 -5.15 1.06 2.35
CA GLU A 65 -4.40 1.97 3.23
C GLU A 65 -4.60 1.64 4.71
N VAL A 66 -5.75 1.06 5.08
CA VAL A 66 -6.06 0.68 6.48
C VAL A 66 -5.07 -0.34 7.02
N PHE A 67 -4.52 -1.23 6.18
CA PHE A 67 -3.62 -2.30 6.61
C PHE A 67 -2.20 -1.83 6.94
N ILE A 68 -1.82 -0.62 6.51
CA ILE A 68 -0.46 -0.08 6.65
C ILE A 68 -0.41 1.27 7.36
N ARG A 69 -1.56 1.86 7.73
CA ARG A 69 -1.63 3.19 8.37
C ARG A 69 -0.89 3.28 9.70
N ASP A 70 -0.70 2.16 10.39
CA ASP A 70 0.00 2.05 11.67
C ASP A 70 1.49 1.71 11.50
N LEU A 71 1.94 1.49 10.26
CA LEU A 71 3.29 1.06 9.96
C LEU A 71 4.15 2.23 9.48
N PRO A 72 5.31 2.52 10.11
CA PRO A 72 6.18 3.58 9.65
C PRO A 72 6.80 3.31 8.27
N ALA A 73 6.88 2.04 7.83
CA ALA A 73 7.29 1.66 6.48
C ALA A 73 6.41 2.30 5.38
N ALA A 74 5.11 2.51 5.66
CA ALA A 74 4.20 3.24 4.78
C ALA A 74 4.63 4.71 4.59
N HIS A 75 5.18 5.32 5.64
CA HIS A 75 5.60 6.72 5.64
C HIS A 75 7.03 6.90 5.09
N HIS A 76 7.93 5.93 5.30
CA HIS A 76 9.29 5.98 4.77
C HIS A 76 9.35 6.00 3.24
N ARG A 77 8.42 5.33 2.56
CA ARG A 77 8.34 5.32 1.09
C ARG A 77 7.71 6.59 0.51
N ALA A 78 6.96 7.34 1.31
CA ALA A 78 6.32 8.60 0.92
C ALA A 78 7.23 9.82 1.11
N ALA A 79 8.26 9.72 1.96
CA ALA A 79 9.20 10.81 2.17
C ALA A 79 10.20 10.88 1.01
N PRO A 80 10.23 11.96 0.20
CA PRO A 80 11.37 12.22 -0.65
C PRO A 80 12.56 12.49 0.27
N ALA A 81 13.62 11.70 0.14
CA ALA A 81 14.90 12.00 0.78
C ALA A 81 15.43 13.32 0.17
N TYR A 82 15.05 14.45 0.76
CA TYR A 82 15.71 15.72 0.51
C TYR A 82 17.00 15.74 1.34
N ALA A 83 18.13 15.64 0.63
CA ALA A 83 19.46 15.94 1.13
C ALA A 83 19.97 17.19 0.39
#